data_AF-A0A8X6J493-F1
#
_entry.id   AF-A0A8X6J493-F1
#
_cell.length_a   1.000
_cell.length_b   1.000
_cell.length_c   1.000
_cell.angle_alpha   90.00
_cell.angle_beta   90.00
_cell.angle_gamma   90.00
#
_symmetry.space_group_name_H-M   'P 1'
#
loop_
_entity.id
_entity.type
_entity.pdbx_description
1 polymer ?
#
loop_
_entity_poly.entity_id
_entity_poly.type
_entity_poly.pdbx_seq_one_letter_code
_entity_poly.pdbx_strand_id
1 'polypeptide(L)' 'MLRDDSIRGALQPPYSRPYRILQCIGKVFLLRFGTKKVRVSVDRIKPAYVLADDPSSSGLRHLVLRDSL' A
#
# COMPACT_ATOMS: atom_id res chain seq x y z
N MET A 1 -1.96 -3.03 0.55
CA MET A 1 -2.55 -3.89 -0.51
C MET A 1 -3.32 -3.02 -1.49
N LEU A 2 -3.37 -3.36 -2.78
CA LEU A 2 -4.03 -2.58 -3.84
C LEU A 2 -5.24 -3.35 -4.41
N ARG A 3 -6.41 -2.71 -4.47
CA ARG A 3 -7.62 -3.24 -5.10
C ARG A 3 -7.45 -3.25 -6.62
N ASP A 4 -7.87 -4.34 -7.25
CA ASP A 4 -7.95 -4.43 -8.71
C ASP A 4 -9.43 -4.52 -9.11
N ASP A 5 -9.84 -3.57 -9.94
CA ASP A 5 -11.23 -3.33 -10.32
C ASP A 5 -11.56 -3.93 -11.69
N SER A 6 -10.66 -4.72 -12.27
CA SER A 6 -10.88 -5.43 -13.53
C SER A 6 -11.95 -6.52 -13.36
N ILE A 7 -12.46 -7.09 -14.46
CA ILE A 7 -13.30 -8.30 -14.40
C ILE A 7 -12.42 -9.46 -13.90
N ARG A 8 -12.88 -10.16 -12.86
CA ARG A 8 -12.09 -11.18 -12.13
C ARG A 8 -12.86 -12.49 -12.07
N GLY A 9 -12.13 -13.60 -11.97
CA GLY A 9 -12.73 -14.90 -11.66
C GLY A 9 -13.36 -14.90 -10.27
N ALA A 10 -14.39 -15.73 -10.06
CA ALA A 10 -15.19 -15.74 -8.83
C ALA A 10 -14.36 -15.91 -7.54
N LEU A 11 -13.23 -16.61 -7.60
CA LEU A 11 -12.35 -16.89 -6.45
C LEU A 11 -11.06 -16.07 -6.45
N GLN A 12 -10.95 -15.03 -7.29
CA GLN A 12 -9.78 -14.16 -7.31
C GLN A 12 -9.89 -13.08 -6.22
N PRO A 13 -8.87 -12.91 -5.36
CA PRO A 13 -8.95 -11.96 -4.28
C PRO A 13 -9.03 -10.51 -4.79
N PRO A 14 -9.92 -9.67 -4.22
CA PRO A 14 -10.13 -8.30 -4.67
C PRO A 14 -8.90 -7.41 -4.45
N TYR A 15 -8.03 -7.78 -3.52
CA TYR A 15 -6.81 -7.05 -3.20
C TYR A 15 -5.59 -7.88 -3.53
N SER A 16 -4.62 -7.25 -4.17
CA SER A 16 -3.31 -7.82 -4.42
C SER A 16 -2.42 -7.72 -3.19
N ARG A 17 -1.23 -8.34 -3.27
CA ARG A 17 -0.23 -8.39 -2.19
C ARG A 17 0.13 -6.99 -1.62
N PRO A 18 0.81 -6.92 -0.46
CA PRO A 18 1.36 -5.67 0.04
C PRO A 18 2.33 -5.01 -0.97
N TYR A 19 2.30 -3.68 -1.03
CA TYR A 19 3.24 -2.89 -1.83
C TYR A 19 3.90 -1.86 -0.93
N ARG A 20 5.14 -1.51 -1.27
CA ARG A 20 5.84 -0.39 -0.65
C ARG A 20 5.29 0.94 -1.17
N ILE A 21 4.83 1.77 -0.26
CA ILE A 21 4.48 3.17 -0.54
C ILE A 21 5.79 3.97 -0.62
N LEU A 22 5.98 4.69 -1.71
CA LEU A 22 7.13 5.58 -1.93
C LEU A 22 6.79 7.03 -1.54
N GLN A 23 5.56 7.47 -1.80
CA GLN A 23 5.10 8.83 -1.51
C GLN A 23 3.58 8.86 -1.28
N CYS A 24 3.12 9.78 -0.44
CA CYS A 24 1.71 10.14 -0.28
C CYS A 24 1.56 11.65 -0.54
N ILE A 25 0.69 12.02 -1.47
CA ILE A 25 0.37 13.42 -1.80
C ILE A 25 -1.14 13.56 -1.74
N GLY A 26 -1.66 14.11 -0.64
CA GLY A 26 -3.09 14.24 -0.43
C GLY A 26 -3.81 12.89 -0.48
N LYS A 27 -4.66 12.70 -1.50
CA LYS A 27 -5.43 11.46 -1.72
C LYS A 27 -4.78 10.49 -2.72
N VAL A 28 -3.55 10.75 -3.15
CA VAL A 28 -2.84 9.95 -4.16
C VAL A 28 -1.56 9.36 -3.56
N PHE A 29 -1.38 8.06 -3.73
CA PHE A 29 -0.22 7.31 -3.30
C PHE A 29 0.63 6.88 -4.50
N LEU A 30 1.95 6.99 -4.36
CA LEU A 30 2.92 6.43 -5.29
C LEU A 30 3.42 5.10 -4.73
N LEU A 31 3.12 4.00 -5.41
CA LEU A 31 3.52 2.65 -5.02
C LEU A 31 4.69 2.14 -5.89
N ARG A 32 5.54 1.29 -5.30
CA ARG A 32 6.48 0.46 -6.07
C ARG A 32 5.78 -0.82 -6.51
N PHE A 33 5.54 -0.98 -7.81
CA PHE A 33 4.93 -2.16 -8.41
C PHE A 33 5.97 -2.90 -9.25
N GLY A 34 6.65 -3.87 -8.64
CA GLY A 34 7.84 -4.48 -9.25
C GLY A 34 8.91 -3.42 -9.49
N THR A 35 9.34 -3.25 -10.74
CA THR A 35 10.31 -2.20 -11.13
C THR A 35 9.67 -0.83 -11.37
N LYS A 36 8.36 -0.80 -11.63
CA LYS A 36 7.61 0.41 -12.01
C LYS A 36 7.12 1.18 -10.78
N LYS A 37 6.81 2.47 -11.00
CA LYS A 37 6.13 3.33 -10.03
C LYS A 37 4.71 3.58 -10.53
N VAL A 38 3.71 3.42 -9.67
CA VAL A 38 2.29 3.56 -10.03
C VAL A 38 1.61 4.53 -9.08
N ARG A 39 0.80 5.45 -9.62
CA ARG A 39 -0.04 6.35 -8.83
C ARG A 39 -1.43 5.75 -8.67
N VAL A 40 -1.95 5.76 -7.45
CA VAL A 40 -3.29 5.23 -7.13
C VAL A 40 -3.99 6.16 -6.14
N SER A 41 -5.32 6.24 -6.20
CA SER A 41 -6.11 6.95 -5.19
C SER A 41 -6.17 6.16 -3.89
N VAL A 42 -6.42 6.86 -2.78
CA VAL A 42 -6.60 6.25 -1.45
C VAL A 42 -7.71 5.20 -1.44
N ASP A 43 -8.76 5.37 -2.23
CA ASP A 43 -9.94 4.48 -2.25
C ASP A 43 -9.61 3.06 -2.72
N ARG A 44 -8.51 2.90 -3.47
CA ARG A 44 -8.04 1.61 -3.96
C ARG A 44 -7.05 0.93 -3.02
N ILE A 45 -6.69 1.54 -1.88
CA ILE A 45 -5.68 1.01 -0.96
C ILE A 45 -6.33 0.45 0.30
N LYS A 46 -5.84 -0.71 0.73
CA LYS A 46 -6.05 -1.25 2.08
C LYS A 46 -4.71 -1.32 2.83
N PRO A 47 -4.63 -0.95 4.12
CA PRO A 47 -3.41 -1.15 4.91
C PRO A 47 -3.01 -2.63 4.97
N ALA A 48 -1.71 -2.90 4.93
CA ALA A 48 -1.17 -4.23 5.15
C ALA A 48 -0.62 -4.29 6.58
N TYR A 49 -1.16 -5.20 7.38
CA TYR A 49 -0.59 -5.49 8.69
C TYR A 49 0.61 -6.42 8.49
N VAL A 50 1.77 -5.97 8.94
CA VAL A 50 3.01 -6.76 8.99
C VAL A 50 3.35 -6.97 10.45
N LEU A 51 3.67 -8.21 10.83
CA LEU A 51 4.12 -8.52 12.17
C LEU A 51 5.51 -7.90 12.37
N ALA A 52 5.74 -7.33 13.56
CA ALA A 52 6.92 -6.51 13.85
C ALA A 52 8.26 -7.26 13.73
N ASP A 53 8.22 -8.60 13.71
CA ASP A 53 9.40 -9.48 13.72
C ASP A 53 9.81 -9.98 12.32
N ASP A 54 9.33 -9.32 11.27
CA ASP A 54 9.73 -9.63 9.90
C ASP A 54 10.92 -8.72 9.50
N PRO A 55 12.19 -9.19 9.54
CA PRO A 55 13.37 -8.37 9.23
C PRO A 55 13.39 -7.89 7.76
N SER A 56 12.50 -8.43 6.92
CA SER A 56 12.26 -7.98 5.55
C SER A 56 11.42 -6.70 5.45
N SER A 57 10.74 -6.30 6.54
CA SER A 57 9.86 -5.13 6.66
C SER A 57 10.62 -3.86 7.09
N SER A 58 11.78 -3.59 6.50
CA SER A 58 12.48 -2.31 6.66
C SER A 58 11.89 -1.25 5.71
N GLY A 59 10.68 -0.76 6.01
CA GLY A 59 10.01 0.15 5.09
C GLY A 59 8.79 0.87 5.62
N LEU A 60 9.05 2.02 6.26
CA LEU A 60 8.12 3.04 6.74
C LEU A 60 7.29 2.64 7.96
N ARG A 61 7.90 2.96 9.11
CA ARG A 61 7.22 3.39 10.33
C ARG A 61 6.02 4.23 9.93
N HIS A 62 4.83 3.68 10.22
CA HIS A 62 3.71 4.39 10.80
C HIS A 62 3.77 5.92 10.58
N LEU A 63 2.93 6.46 9.69
CA LEU A 63 2.66 7.90 9.54
C LEU A 63 2.01 8.45 10.83
N VAL A 64 2.71 8.35 11.96
CA VAL A 64 2.40 9.01 13.23
C VAL A 64 3.67 9.70 13.68
N LEU A 65 3.92 10.82 13.01
CA LEU A 65 4.72 11.95 13.48
C LEU A 65 3.94 13.19 13.06
N ARG A 66 2.76 13.34 13.66
CA ARG A 66 2.00 14.59 13.72
C ARG A 66 1.35 14.69 15.08
N ASP A 67 2.18 14.67 16.12
CA ASP A 67 1.86 15.29 17.40
C ASP A 67 3.16 15.90 17.90
N SER A 68 3.22 17.23 17.89
CA SER A 68 3.80 18.05 18.97
C SER A 68 3.49 19.51 18.65
N LEU A 69 2.75 20.13 19.58
CA LEU A 69 2.70 21.57 19.80
C LEU A 69 4.11 22.14 19.99
#